data_AF-A0ABC8VWV3-F1
#
_entry.id   AF-A0ABC8VWV3-F1
#
_cell.length_a   1.000
_cell.length_b   1.000
_cell.length_c   1.000
_cell.angle_alpha   90.00
_cell.angle_beta   90.00
_cell.angle_gamma   90.00
#
_symmetry.space_group_name_H-M   'P 1'
#
loop_
_entity.id
_entity.type
_entity.pdbx_description
1 polymer ?
#
loop_
_entity_poly.entity_id
_entity_poly.type
_entity_poly.pdbx_seq_one_letter_code
_entity_poly.pdbx_strand_id
1 'polypeptide(L)'
;MICDAKFGGLLDIACATIPSEFANWLMVDCFDAESSQLVFPGRGKVQLTAQSVADILGLPDMGETVRYELDVEAINFILDKYNVQRGFAPKIGTIVNRVKENKEANDDFLRSWLMLAVSTFLYPPTSMGISPRCYPALVDLSKVKDLNWCQFVVDQLKDASSKINKKNSVRGCIQLLAVLYADSLEVQKVQPPPTKPRIAAWTRKMLDIVIKEGTNRDGSFGKSSSRL
;
A
#
# COMPACT_ATOMS: atom_id res chain seq x y z
N MET A 1 11.10 15.96 6.62
CA MET A 1 11.73 14.76 6.01
C MET A 1 10.75 13.88 5.23
N ILE A 2 9.78 13.23 5.87
CA ILE A 2 8.85 12.31 5.17
C ILE A 2 8.03 13.06 4.10
N CYS A 3 7.54 14.25 4.42
CA CYS A 3 6.85 15.11 3.45
C CYS A 3 7.78 15.57 2.31
N ASP A 4 9.06 15.84 2.61
CA ASP A 4 10.06 16.26 1.61
C ASP A 4 10.41 15.11 0.65
N ALA A 5 10.40 13.87 1.17
CA ALA A 5 10.50 12.66 0.38
C ALA A 5 9.23 12.34 -0.42
N LYS A 6 8.16 13.16 -0.28
CA LYS A 6 6.85 13.01 -0.92
C LYS A 6 6.04 11.80 -0.44
N PHE A 7 6.23 11.39 0.82
CA PHE A 7 5.46 10.30 1.46
C PHE A 7 4.50 10.78 2.56
N GLY A 8 4.31 12.10 2.68
CA GLY A 8 3.50 12.71 3.74
C GLY A 8 2.08 12.16 3.84
N GLY A 9 1.48 11.78 2.71
CA GLY A 9 0.13 11.22 2.66
C GLY A 9 -0.08 9.94 3.47
N LEU A 10 0.98 9.15 3.68
CA LEU A 10 0.91 7.94 4.50
C LEU A 10 0.86 8.23 6.01
N LEU A 11 1.12 9.47 6.43
CA LEU A 11 0.96 9.88 7.83
C LEU A 11 -0.50 10.16 8.18
N ASP A 12 -1.34 10.41 7.17
CA ASP A 12 -2.73 10.84 7.33
C ASP A 12 -3.73 9.68 7.18
N ILE A 13 -3.28 8.42 7.24
CA ILE A 13 -4.14 7.24 7.06
C ILE A 13 -5.26 7.24 8.13
N ALA A 14 -6.49 7.52 7.71
CA ALA A 14 -7.64 7.63 8.60
C ALA A 14 -8.22 6.28 9.03
N CYS A 15 -7.94 5.21 8.27
CA CYS A 15 -8.33 3.85 8.60
C CYS A 15 -7.12 2.91 8.55
N ALA A 16 -6.62 2.55 9.74
CA ALA A 16 -5.43 1.71 9.86
C ALA A 16 -5.69 0.22 9.53
N THR A 17 -6.95 -0.25 9.56
CA THR A 17 -7.27 -1.67 9.44
C THR A 17 -8.44 -1.93 8.51
N ILE A 18 -8.28 -2.94 7.64
CA ILE A 18 -9.32 -3.41 6.73
C ILE A 18 -9.76 -4.81 7.20
N PRO A 19 -11.08 -5.11 7.29
CA PRO A 19 -11.54 -6.46 7.61
C PRO A 19 -10.98 -7.49 6.63
N SER A 20 -10.47 -8.61 7.14
CA SER A 20 -9.76 -9.62 6.34
C SER A 20 -10.61 -10.24 5.24
N GLU A 21 -11.89 -10.51 5.50
CA GLU A 21 -12.82 -11.05 4.50
C GLU A 21 -13.05 -10.08 3.36
N PHE A 22 -13.19 -8.79 3.67
CA PHE A 22 -13.36 -7.73 2.68
C PHE A 22 -12.07 -7.51 1.86
N ALA A 23 -10.91 -7.53 2.52
CA ALA A 23 -9.61 -7.51 1.88
C ALA A 23 -9.42 -8.67 0.88
N ASN A 24 -9.79 -9.88 1.30
CA ASN A 24 -9.77 -11.07 0.45
C ASN A 24 -10.70 -10.90 -0.75
N TRP A 25 -11.94 -10.46 -0.54
CA TRP A 25 -12.89 -10.24 -1.62
C TRP A 25 -12.41 -9.23 -2.66
N LEU A 26 -11.86 -8.08 -2.22
CA LEU A 26 -11.31 -7.08 -3.13
C LEU A 26 -10.16 -7.64 -3.99
N MET A 27 -9.23 -8.35 -3.37
CA MET A 27 -8.02 -8.81 -4.04
C MET A 27 -8.27 -10.06 -4.90
N VAL A 28 -9.06 -11.01 -4.41
CA VAL A 28 -9.21 -12.34 -5.01
C VAL A 28 -10.39 -12.39 -5.98
N ASP A 29 -11.51 -11.76 -5.62
CA ASP A 29 -12.75 -11.87 -6.39
C ASP A 29 -12.98 -10.67 -7.32
N CYS A 30 -12.42 -9.49 -7.00
CA CYS A 30 -12.69 -8.26 -7.76
C CYS A 30 -11.51 -7.75 -8.59
N PHE A 31 -10.27 -7.86 -8.11
CA PHE A 31 -9.13 -7.26 -8.79
C PHE A 31 -8.65 -8.14 -9.96
N ASP A 32 -8.79 -7.62 -11.17
CA ASP A 32 -8.22 -8.21 -12.38
C ASP A 32 -6.82 -7.65 -12.63
N ALA A 33 -5.82 -8.51 -12.48
CA ALA A 33 -4.41 -8.18 -12.65
C ALA A 33 -4.05 -7.85 -14.10
N GLU A 34 -4.74 -8.42 -15.09
CA GLU A 34 -4.40 -8.22 -16.50
C GLU A 34 -4.78 -6.80 -16.94
N SER A 35 -6.03 -6.40 -16.67
CA SER A 35 -6.54 -5.07 -17.00
C SER A 35 -6.21 -3.99 -15.96
N SER A 36 -5.71 -4.38 -14.77
CA SER A 36 -5.49 -3.50 -13.63
C SER A 36 -6.78 -2.78 -13.20
N GLN A 37 -7.87 -3.54 -13.03
CA GLN A 37 -9.20 -3.01 -12.71
C GLN A 37 -9.79 -3.73 -11.50
N LEU A 38 -10.55 -3.00 -10.69
CA LEU A 38 -11.56 -3.63 -9.84
C LEU A 38 -12.81 -3.86 -10.68
N VAL A 39 -13.23 -5.11 -10.82
CA VAL A 39 -14.39 -5.52 -11.60
C VAL A 39 -15.49 -5.99 -10.64
N PHE A 40 -16.64 -5.34 -10.70
CA PHE A 40 -17.79 -5.64 -9.86
C PHE A 40 -18.93 -6.18 -10.74
N PRO A 41 -19.23 -7.49 -10.68
CA PRO A 41 -20.28 -8.09 -11.48
C PRO A 41 -21.62 -7.34 -11.35
N GLY A 42 -22.17 -6.90 -12.48
CA GLY A 42 -23.43 -6.16 -12.54
C GLY A 42 -23.39 -4.71 -12.06
N ARG A 43 -22.23 -4.18 -11.65
CA ARG A 43 -22.06 -2.75 -11.29
C ARG A 43 -21.13 -2.00 -12.22
N GLY A 44 -20.05 -2.64 -12.70
CA GLY A 44 -19.10 -2.03 -13.63
C GLY A 44 -17.65 -2.27 -13.20
N LYS A 45 -16.76 -1.37 -13.61
CA LYS A 45 -15.32 -1.51 -13.40
C LYS A 45 -14.66 -0.19 -13.05
N VAL A 46 -13.62 -0.25 -12.21
CA VAL A 46 -12.85 0.91 -11.75
C VAL A 46 -11.38 0.68 -12.10
N GLN A 47 -10.80 1.59 -12.87
CA GLN A 47 -9.40 1.49 -13.27
C GLN A 47 -8.48 1.83 -12.11
N LEU A 48 -7.47 0.97 -11.88
CA LEU A 48 -6.32 1.31 -11.08
C LEU A 48 -5.20 1.82 -12.01
N THR A 49 -4.73 3.04 -11.76
CA THR A 49 -3.61 3.68 -12.49
C THR A 49 -2.62 4.29 -11.51
N ALA A 50 -1.42 4.66 -11.97
CA ALA A 50 -0.48 5.45 -11.16
C ALA A 50 -1.12 6.75 -10.63
N GLN A 51 -1.91 7.44 -11.45
CA GLN A 51 -2.67 8.63 -11.03
C GLN A 51 -3.67 8.30 -9.90
N SER A 52 -4.35 7.15 -9.96
CA SER A 52 -5.25 6.70 -8.88
C SER A 52 -4.49 6.52 -7.57
N VAL A 53 -3.29 5.94 -7.63
CA VAL A 53 -2.41 5.80 -6.46
C VAL A 53 -1.95 7.16 -5.94
N ALA A 54 -1.64 8.10 -6.83
CA ALA A 54 -1.23 9.47 -6.47
C ALA A 54 -2.37 10.20 -5.73
N ASP A 55 -3.58 10.16 -6.27
CA ASP A 55 -4.75 10.79 -5.64
C ASP A 55 -5.10 10.15 -4.30
N ILE A 56 -4.93 8.83 -4.17
CA ILE A 56 -5.29 8.09 -2.96
C ILE A 56 -4.23 8.15 -1.87
N LEU A 57 -2.95 7.97 -2.20
CA LEU A 57 -1.85 7.85 -1.23
C LEU A 57 -0.97 9.09 -1.16
N GLY A 58 -1.00 9.97 -2.17
CA GLY A 58 -0.15 11.15 -2.22
C GLY A 58 1.33 10.83 -2.46
N LEU A 59 1.62 9.74 -3.18
CA LEU A 59 2.98 9.31 -3.53
C LEU A 59 3.44 9.93 -4.87
N PRO A 60 4.77 9.94 -5.15
CA PRO A 60 5.27 10.33 -6.47
C PRO A 60 4.80 9.40 -7.59
N ASP A 61 4.28 9.98 -8.67
CA ASP A 61 3.73 9.29 -9.84
C ASP A 61 4.54 9.48 -11.12
N MET A 62 5.65 10.21 -11.02
CA MET A 62 6.57 10.53 -12.09
C MET A 62 7.99 10.15 -11.69
N GLY A 63 8.88 10.04 -12.68
CA GLY A 63 10.31 9.78 -12.47
C GLY A 63 10.75 8.37 -12.81
N GLU A 64 11.89 7.96 -12.28
CA GLU A 64 12.54 6.69 -12.62
C GLU A 64 11.84 5.48 -11.99
N THR A 65 12.02 4.31 -12.59
CA THR A 65 11.45 3.06 -12.06
C THR A 65 12.04 2.74 -10.68
N VAL A 66 11.18 2.41 -9.71
CA VAL A 66 11.62 1.89 -8.41
C VAL A 66 12.31 0.54 -8.62
N ARG A 67 13.63 0.49 -8.35
CA ARG A 67 14.39 -0.76 -8.38
C ARG A 67 13.99 -1.65 -7.20
N TYR A 68 13.32 -2.77 -7.50
CA TYR A 68 12.88 -3.76 -6.51
C TYR A 68 13.45 -5.15 -6.80
N GLU A 69 14.75 -5.31 -6.55
CA GLU A 69 15.54 -6.47 -6.97
C GLU A 69 16.69 -6.72 -6.01
N LEU A 70 17.33 -7.88 -6.12
CA LEU A 70 18.53 -8.16 -5.33
C LEU A 70 19.71 -7.39 -5.91
N ASP A 71 20.34 -6.57 -5.06
CA ASP A 71 21.51 -5.78 -5.40
C ASP A 71 22.55 -5.94 -4.29
N VAL A 72 23.72 -6.46 -4.62
CA VAL A 72 24.75 -6.83 -3.64
C VAL A 72 25.27 -5.60 -2.90
N GLU A 73 25.42 -4.47 -3.58
CA GLU A 73 25.95 -3.24 -3.00
C GLU A 73 24.94 -2.61 -2.05
N ALA A 74 23.67 -2.52 -2.46
CA ALA A 74 22.59 -2.04 -1.60
C ALA A 74 22.38 -2.95 -0.38
N ILE A 75 22.48 -4.27 -0.56
CA ILE A 75 22.42 -5.23 0.55
C ILE A 75 23.56 -4.99 1.54
N ASN A 76 24.81 -4.93 1.09
CA ASN A 76 25.94 -4.69 1.99
C ASN A 76 25.81 -3.34 2.71
N PHE A 77 25.42 -2.28 1.99
CA PHE A 77 25.19 -0.96 2.57
C PHE A 77 24.17 -0.99 3.73
N ILE A 78 23.02 -1.65 3.54
CA ILE A 78 21.99 -1.75 4.58
C ILE A 78 22.46 -2.65 5.72
N LEU A 79 23.08 -3.79 5.44
CA LEU A 79 23.54 -4.69 6.50
C LEU A 79 24.59 -4.03 7.39
N ASP A 80 25.55 -3.32 6.81
CA ASP A 80 26.58 -2.60 7.56
C ASP A 80 25.95 -1.43 8.35
N LYS A 81 25.08 -0.63 7.71
CA LYS A 81 24.44 0.54 8.36
C LYS A 81 23.54 0.17 9.54
N TYR A 82 22.92 -1.01 9.50
CA TYR A 82 22.03 -1.51 10.54
C TYR A 82 22.66 -2.56 11.45
N ASN A 83 23.97 -2.83 11.32
CA ASN A 83 24.70 -3.84 12.07
C ASN A 83 24.04 -5.23 12.03
N VAL A 84 23.60 -5.65 10.84
CA VAL A 84 22.95 -6.96 10.61
C VAL A 84 23.95 -7.92 10.00
N GLN A 85 24.04 -9.13 10.57
CA GLN A 85 24.92 -10.18 10.05
C GLN A 85 24.54 -10.55 8.60
N ARG A 86 25.56 -10.75 7.76
CA ARG A 86 25.38 -11.24 6.38
C ARG A 86 24.55 -12.53 6.34
N GLY A 87 23.65 -12.61 5.36
CA GLY A 87 22.70 -13.71 5.21
C GLY A 87 21.39 -13.54 5.99
N PHE A 88 21.29 -12.53 6.86
CA PHE A 88 20.05 -12.19 7.57
C PHE A 88 19.42 -10.90 7.03
N ALA A 89 18.11 -10.77 7.22
CA ALA A 89 17.38 -9.53 6.95
C ALA A 89 17.12 -8.77 8.27
N PRO A 90 17.15 -7.42 8.27
CA PRO A 90 16.64 -6.63 9.37
C PRO A 90 15.19 -7.03 9.67
N LYS A 91 14.89 -7.29 10.94
CA LYS A 91 13.53 -7.65 11.37
C LYS A 91 12.65 -6.40 11.43
N ILE A 92 11.39 -6.52 11.01
CA ILE A 92 10.41 -5.41 11.04
C ILE A 92 10.35 -4.79 12.45
N GLY A 93 10.23 -5.62 13.49
CA GLY A 93 10.17 -5.13 14.88
C GLY A 93 11.41 -4.34 15.30
N THR A 94 12.60 -4.72 14.83
CA THR A 94 13.85 -3.98 15.10
C THR A 94 13.84 -2.61 14.42
N ILE A 95 13.39 -2.53 13.16
CA ILE A 95 13.29 -1.25 12.45
C ILE A 95 12.21 -0.35 13.08
N VAL A 96 11.09 -0.91 13.53
CA VAL A 96 10.06 -0.17 14.29
C VAL A 96 10.66 0.47 15.55
N ASN A 97 11.42 -0.28 16.34
CA ASN A 97 12.06 0.27 17.54
C ASN A 97 13.07 1.37 17.19
N ARG A 98 13.87 1.18 16.13
CA ARG A 98 14.82 2.20 15.67
C ARG A 98 14.14 3.51 15.29
N VAL A 99 13.00 3.46 14.59
CA VAL A 99 12.20 4.66 14.27
C VAL A 99 11.64 5.32 15.53
N LYS A 100 11.15 4.54 16.51
CA LYS A 100 10.60 5.07 17.77
C LYS A 100 11.65 5.72 18.66
N GLU A 101 12.86 5.17 18.69
CA GLU A 101 13.95 5.63 19.55
C GLU A 101 14.72 6.81 18.94
N ASN A 102 14.69 6.95 17.61
CA ASN A 102 15.33 8.05 16.90
C ASN A 102 14.53 9.35 17.08
N LYS A 103 15.19 10.37 17.65
CA LYS A 103 14.61 11.70 17.95
C LYS A 103 15.07 12.80 17.00
N GLU A 104 15.77 12.43 15.94
CA GLU A 104 16.40 13.35 15.00
C GLU A 104 15.77 13.24 13.61
N ALA A 105 15.67 14.39 12.95
CA ALA A 105 15.34 14.45 11.52
C ALA A 105 16.61 14.13 10.70
N ASN A 106 16.99 12.85 10.64
CA ASN A 106 18.18 12.38 9.93
C ASN A 106 17.90 11.23 8.94
N ASP A 107 18.92 10.91 8.16
CA ASP A 107 18.93 9.83 7.16
C ASP A 107 18.57 8.46 7.72
N ASP A 108 18.92 8.20 8.97
CA ASP A 108 18.64 6.94 9.63
C ASP A 108 17.14 6.79 9.91
N PHE A 109 16.52 7.86 10.41
CA PHE A 109 15.08 7.94 10.62
C PHE A 109 14.32 7.76 9.30
N LEU A 110 14.66 8.55 8.28
CA LEU A 110 13.93 8.52 7.00
C LEU A 110 14.07 7.16 6.31
N ARG A 111 15.28 6.59 6.25
CA ARG A 111 15.49 5.27 5.64
C ARG A 111 14.75 4.17 6.38
N SER A 112 14.82 4.16 7.72
CA SER A 112 14.12 3.18 8.55
C SER A 112 12.60 3.27 8.35
N TRP A 113 12.06 4.50 8.32
CA TRP A 113 10.65 4.73 8.10
C TRP A 113 10.21 4.28 6.70
N LEU A 114 11.00 4.58 5.65
CA LEU A 114 10.70 4.14 4.28
C LEU A 114 10.77 2.61 4.14
N MET A 115 11.74 1.94 4.79
CA MET A 115 11.80 0.48 4.82
C MET A 115 10.50 -0.12 5.39
N LEU A 116 9.94 0.49 6.45
CA LEU A 116 8.64 0.09 7.00
C LEU A 116 7.52 0.39 6.01
N ALA A 117 7.43 1.61 5.47
CA ALA A 117 6.38 1.98 4.52
C ALA A 117 6.30 1.01 3.33
N VAL A 118 7.45 0.69 2.72
CA VAL A 118 7.52 -0.27 1.60
C VAL A 118 7.13 -1.68 2.07
N SER A 119 7.66 -2.12 3.21
CA SER A 119 7.55 -3.52 3.66
C SER A 119 6.35 -3.81 4.56
N THR A 120 5.51 -2.86 4.92
CA THR A 120 4.31 -3.15 5.72
C THR A 120 3.05 -2.59 5.11
N PHE A 121 3.17 -1.66 4.15
CA PHE A 121 2.03 -0.96 3.58
C PHE A 121 1.98 -1.05 2.05
N LEU A 122 3.04 -0.69 1.34
CA LEU A 122 3.03 -0.70 -0.13
C LEU A 122 3.09 -2.12 -0.71
N TYR A 123 3.98 -2.96 -0.16
CA TYR A 123 4.11 -4.36 -0.55
C TYR A 123 4.58 -5.23 0.62
N PRO A 124 3.67 -5.58 1.55
CA PRO A 124 4.01 -6.38 2.72
C PRO A 124 4.58 -7.76 2.34
N PRO A 125 5.71 -8.20 2.96
CA PRO A 125 6.24 -9.54 2.82
C PRO A 125 5.39 -10.52 3.61
N THR A 126 5.54 -11.81 3.30
CA THR A 126 4.98 -12.90 4.11
C THR A 126 5.89 -13.28 5.28
N SER A 127 7.05 -12.61 5.43
CA SER A 127 8.04 -12.87 6.48
C SER A 127 8.13 -11.70 7.46
N MET A 128 8.75 -11.94 8.62
CA MET A 128 8.99 -10.89 9.63
C MET A 128 10.22 -10.01 9.32
N GLY A 129 10.86 -10.20 8.17
CA GLY A 129 12.06 -9.46 7.74
C GLY A 129 11.76 -8.46 6.63
N ILE A 130 12.51 -7.37 6.60
CA ILE A 130 12.48 -6.42 5.48
C ILE A 130 13.07 -7.12 4.25
N SER A 131 12.38 -7.06 3.12
CA SER A 131 12.88 -7.71 1.89
C SER A 131 14.13 -6.97 1.40
N PRO A 132 15.24 -7.66 1.11
CA PRO A 132 16.43 -7.02 0.54
C PRO A 132 16.18 -6.40 -0.84
N ARG A 133 15.09 -6.81 -1.50
CA ARG A 133 14.68 -6.24 -2.77
C ARG A 133 14.30 -4.76 -2.69
N CYS A 134 13.90 -4.26 -1.52
CA CYS A 134 13.55 -2.84 -1.39
C CYS A 134 14.77 -1.92 -1.21
N TYR A 135 15.94 -2.46 -0.88
CA TYR A 135 17.12 -1.66 -0.53
C TYR A 135 17.65 -0.76 -1.64
N PRO A 136 17.70 -1.18 -2.93
CA PRO A 136 18.25 -0.34 -3.99
C PRO A 136 17.60 1.04 -4.04
N ALA A 137 16.27 1.10 -3.88
CA ALA A 137 15.51 2.34 -3.89
C ALA A 137 15.74 3.24 -2.66
N LEU A 138 16.41 2.74 -1.61
CA LEU A 138 16.54 3.38 -0.29
C LEU A 138 18.00 3.66 0.11
N VAL A 139 18.97 3.39 -0.77
CA VAL A 139 20.38 3.75 -0.55
C VAL A 139 20.53 5.27 -0.58
N ASP A 140 20.21 5.89 -1.72
CA ASP A 140 20.22 7.33 -1.95
C ASP A 140 18.85 7.94 -1.66
N LEU A 141 18.69 8.48 -0.44
CA LEU A 141 17.44 9.09 -0.01
C LEU A 141 17.09 10.38 -0.77
N SER A 142 18.07 11.04 -1.39
CA SER A 142 17.83 12.27 -2.16
C SER A 142 17.01 11.99 -3.42
N LYS A 143 17.10 10.76 -3.96
CA LYS A 143 16.43 10.29 -5.16
C LYS A 143 15.05 9.69 -4.92
N VAL A 144 14.70 9.34 -3.68
CA VAL A 144 13.43 8.67 -3.35
C VAL A 144 12.22 9.40 -3.91
N LYS A 145 12.20 10.74 -3.83
CA LYS A 145 11.10 11.59 -4.33
C LYS A 145 11.00 11.63 -5.87
N ASP A 146 12.05 11.20 -6.57
CA ASP A 146 12.17 11.22 -8.03
C ASP A 146 11.93 9.82 -8.64
N LEU A 147 11.48 8.85 -7.82
CA LEU A 147 11.09 7.51 -8.27
C LEU A 147 9.56 7.41 -8.40
N ASN A 148 9.09 6.65 -9.39
CA ASN A 148 7.66 6.42 -9.62
C ASN A 148 7.08 5.37 -8.67
N TRP A 149 6.82 5.76 -7.42
CA TRP A 149 6.24 4.90 -6.39
C TRP A 149 4.80 4.51 -6.68
N CYS A 150 4.04 5.36 -7.35
CA CYS A 150 2.67 5.03 -7.76
C CYS A 150 2.65 3.85 -8.73
N GLN A 151 3.48 3.88 -9.78
CA GLN A 151 3.59 2.76 -10.71
C GLN A 151 4.11 1.49 -10.01
N PHE A 152 5.08 1.63 -9.10
CA PHE A 152 5.55 0.52 -8.28
C PHE A 152 4.40 -0.17 -7.52
N VAL A 153 3.51 0.59 -6.87
CA VAL A 153 2.35 0.02 -6.15
C VAL A 153 1.40 -0.73 -7.09
N VAL A 154 1.11 -0.17 -8.27
CA VAL A 154 0.28 -0.83 -9.29
C VAL A 154 0.92 -2.16 -9.71
N ASP A 155 2.21 -2.15 -10.04
CA ASP A 155 2.93 -3.34 -10.49
C ASP A 155 2.99 -4.41 -9.40
N GLN A 156 3.20 -4.01 -8.14
CA GLN A 156 3.21 -4.95 -7.01
C GLN A 156 1.83 -5.55 -6.72
N LEU A 157 0.73 -4.81 -6.93
CA LEU A 157 -0.63 -5.36 -6.82
C LEU A 157 -0.91 -6.38 -7.94
N LYS A 158 -0.51 -6.08 -9.18
CA LYS A 158 -0.62 -7.04 -10.30
C LYS A 158 0.21 -8.29 -10.05
N ASP A 159 1.45 -8.13 -9.59
CA ASP A 159 2.33 -9.23 -9.23
C ASP A 159 1.75 -10.09 -8.10
N ALA A 160 1.25 -9.45 -7.04
CA ALA A 160 0.60 -10.13 -5.93
C ALA A 160 -0.60 -10.95 -6.40
N SER A 161 -1.48 -10.34 -7.19
CA SER A 161 -2.71 -10.96 -7.70
C SER A 161 -2.43 -12.15 -8.62
N SER A 162 -1.48 -12.01 -9.55
CA SER A 162 -1.11 -13.11 -10.48
C SER A 162 -0.53 -14.34 -9.78
N LYS A 163 0.01 -14.17 -8.57
CA LYS A 163 0.61 -15.24 -7.75
C LYS A 163 -0.34 -15.82 -6.71
N ILE A 164 -1.60 -15.35 -6.64
CA ILE A 164 -2.61 -15.92 -5.74
C ILE A 164 -3.01 -17.30 -6.28
N ASN A 165 -2.24 -18.31 -5.88
CA ASN A 165 -2.79 -19.67 -5.77
C ASN A 165 -3.65 -19.71 -4.49
N LYS A 166 -4.68 -20.57 -4.45
CA LYS A 166 -5.74 -20.72 -3.40
C LYS A 166 -5.26 -20.89 -1.93
N LYS A 167 -4.00 -20.60 -1.59
CA LYS A 167 -3.44 -20.52 -0.24
C LYS A 167 -3.34 -19.05 0.22
N ASN A 168 -4.51 -18.44 0.43
CA ASN A 168 -4.92 -17.55 1.53
C ASN A 168 -4.05 -16.36 2.02
N SER A 169 -2.96 -15.97 1.38
CA SER A 169 -2.23 -14.75 1.78
C SER A 169 -2.36 -13.66 0.72
N VAL A 170 -3.29 -12.74 0.96
CA VAL A 170 -3.41 -11.48 0.23
C VAL A 170 -2.17 -10.62 0.49
N ARG A 171 -1.55 -10.13 -0.58
CA ARG A 171 -0.36 -9.27 -0.56
C ARG A 171 -0.64 -7.99 -1.36
N GLY A 172 0.18 -6.98 -1.12
CA GLY A 172 0.05 -5.66 -1.76
C GLY A 172 -0.72 -4.65 -0.92
N CYS A 173 -0.90 -3.45 -1.46
CA CYS A 173 -1.51 -2.32 -0.77
C CYS A 173 -3.05 -2.43 -0.78
N ILE A 174 -3.62 -3.17 0.17
CA ILE A 174 -5.08 -3.40 0.22
C ILE A 174 -5.86 -2.15 0.62
N GLN A 175 -5.27 -1.29 1.43
CA GLN A 175 -5.87 -0.01 1.80
C GLN A 175 -6.13 0.86 0.56
N LEU A 176 -5.25 0.81 -0.44
CA LEU A 176 -5.47 1.47 -1.74
C LEU A 176 -6.72 0.92 -2.43
N LEU A 177 -6.87 -0.40 -2.53
CA LEU A 177 -8.05 -1.03 -3.16
C LEU A 177 -9.35 -0.72 -2.40
N ALA A 178 -9.30 -0.69 -1.06
CA ALA A 178 -10.44 -0.37 -0.22
C ALA A 178 -10.91 1.08 -0.41
N VAL A 179 -9.96 2.04 -0.50
CA VAL A 179 -10.29 3.44 -0.78
C VAL A 179 -10.78 3.61 -2.21
N LEU A 180 -10.15 2.94 -3.19
CA LEU A 180 -10.58 2.97 -4.59
C LEU A 180 -12.02 2.45 -4.75
N TYR A 181 -12.36 1.35 -4.07
CA TYR A 181 -13.72 0.85 -4.01
C TYR A 181 -14.68 1.86 -3.38
N ALA A 182 -14.33 2.40 -2.21
CA ALA A 182 -15.20 3.32 -1.49
C ALA A 182 -15.45 4.63 -2.26
N ASP A 183 -14.41 5.20 -2.88
CA ASP A 183 -14.52 6.40 -3.73
C ASP A 183 -15.33 6.15 -5.01
N SER A 184 -15.41 4.90 -5.47
CA SER A 184 -16.22 4.54 -6.64
C SER A 184 -17.70 4.32 -6.35
N LEU A 185 -18.15 4.41 -5.09
CA LEU A 185 -19.54 4.10 -4.73
C LEU A 185 -20.35 5.32 -4.31
N GLU A 186 -21.57 5.41 -4.83
CA GLU A 186 -22.57 6.34 -4.35
C GLU A 186 -23.30 5.80 -3.12
N VAL A 187 -22.78 6.08 -1.92
CA VAL A 187 -23.44 5.71 -0.64
C VAL A 187 -24.07 6.93 0.02
N GLN A 188 -25.39 7.08 -0.11
CA GLN A 188 -26.14 8.25 0.40
C GLN A 188 -25.89 8.59 1.88
N LYS A 189 -25.57 7.59 2.70
CA LYS A 189 -25.34 7.74 4.14
C LYS A 189 -23.93 8.21 4.50
N VAL A 190 -23.01 8.30 3.53
CA VAL A 190 -21.61 8.59 3.77
C VAL A 190 -21.17 9.73 2.86
N GLN A 191 -20.62 10.78 3.46
CA GLN A 191 -20.00 11.90 2.75
C GLN A 191 -18.57 12.04 3.27
N PRO A 192 -17.59 11.39 2.62
CA PRO A 192 -16.19 11.59 2.99
C PRO A 192 -15.78 13.03 2.66
N PRO A 193 -14.93 13.68 3.47
CA PRO A 193 -14.49 15.03 3.17
C PRO A 193 -13.72 15.07 1.84
N PRO A 194 -13.71 16.19 1.10
CA PRO A 194 -12.99 16.32 -0.17
C PRO A 194 -11.48 16.53 0.04
N THR A 195 -10.88 15.81 0.99
CA THR A 195 -9.45 15.92 1.32
C THR A 195 -8.61 15.17 0.30
N LYS A 196 -7.38 15.66 0.09
CA LYS A 196 -6.31 14.95 -0.58
C LYS A 196 -5.12 14.78 0.39
N PRO A 197 -4.46 13.60 0.39
CA PRO A 197 -4.79 12.42 -0.40
C PRO A 197 -6.05 11.70 0.13
N ARG A 198 -6.72 10.91 -0.72
CA ARG A 198 -8.03 10.31 -0.38
C ARG A 198 -7.98 9.33 0.78
N ILE A 199 -6.83 8.72 1.07
CA ILE A 199 -6.66 7.82 2.23
C ILE A 199 -6.92 8.50 3.58
N ALA A 200 -6.84 9.83 3.62
CA ALA A 200 -7.19 10.64 4.81
C ALA A 200 -8.70 10.86 4.97
N ALA A 201 -9.50 10.64 3.91
CA ALA A 201 -10.94 10.92 3.93
C ALA A 201 -11.75 9.80 4.57
N TRP A 202 -11.29 8.55 4.45
CA TRP A 202 -12.07 7.37 4.78
C TRP A 202 -11.74 6.84 6.18
N THR A 203 -12.54 7.24 7.16
CA THR A 203 -12.47 6.69 8.53
C THR A 203 -12.96 5.25 8.57
N ARG A 204 -12.57 4.51 9.62
CA ARG A 204 -13.06 3.13 9.85
C ARG A 204 -14.59 3.05 9.86
N LYS A 205 -15.25 3.98 10.56
CA LYS A 205 -16.73 4.02 10.65
C LYS A 205 -17.39 4.21 9.27
N MET A 206 -16.81 5.07 8.42
CA MET A 206 -17.34 5.30 7.07
C MET A 206 -17.17 4.05 6.19
N LEU A 207 -15.99 3.42 6.23
CA LEU A 207 -15.75 2.18 5.50
C LEU A 207 -16.66 1.05 5.98
N ASP A 208 -16.90 0.90 7.28
CA ASP A 208 -17.82 -0.12 7.81
C ASP A 208 -19.25 0.08 7.27
N ILE A 209 -19.70 1.33 7.09
CA ILE A 209 -21.01 1.63 6.47
C ILE A 209 -21.00 1.24 4.99
N VAL A 210 -19.96 1.62 4.24
CA VAL A 210 -19.84 1.27 2.80
C VAL A 210 -19.80 -0.25 2.60
N ILE A 211 -19.01 -0.96 3.42
CA ILE A 211 -18.91 -2.42 3.39
C ILE A 211 -20.28 -3.02 3.67
N LYS A 212 -20.95 -2.61 4.76
CA LYS A 212 -22.27 -3.13 5.14
C LYS A 212 -23.34 -2.92 4.07
N GLU A 213 -23.37 -1.75 3.44
CA GLU A 213 -24.32 -1.46 2.35
C GLU A 213 -24.00 -2.28 1.08
N GLY A 214 -22.72 -2.61 0.87
CA GLY A 214 -22.25 -3.49 -0.20
C GLY A 214 -22.40 -4.99 0.08
N THR A 215 -22.79 -5.40 1.29
CA THR A 215 -22.96 -6.80 1.69
C THR A 215 -24.40 -7.28 1.43
N ASN A 216 -24.53 -8.45 0.82
CA ASN A 216 -25.77 -9.18 0.58
C ASN A 216 -26.35 -9.74 1.89
N ARG A 217 -27.62 -10.19 1.84
CA ARG A 217 -28.30 -10.76 3.03
C ARG A 217 -27.63 -12.04 3.54
N ASP A 218 -26.95 -12.78 2.68
CA ASP A 218 -26.22 -14.00 2.99
C ASP A 218 -24.80 -13.75 3.53
N GLY A 219 -24.39 -12.47 3.64
CA GLY A 219 -23.06 -12.08 4.11
C GLY A 219 -22.00 -11.96 3.01
N SER A 220 -22.29 -12.33 1.76
CA SER A 220 -21.38 -12.13 0.63
C SER A 220 -21.27 -10.65 0.23
N PHE A 221 -20.12 -10.23 -0.30
CA PHE A 221 -19.95 -8.85 -0.79
C PHE A 221 -20.43 -8.70 -2.25
N GLY A 222 -20.66 -7.46 -2.69
CA GLY A 222 -20.98 -7.14 -4.09
C GLY A 222 -22.47 -6.92 -4.42
N LYS A 223 -23.30 -6.56 -3.43
CA LYS A 223 -24.76 -6.33 -3.58
C LYS A 223 -25.15 -5.36 -4.72
N SER A 224 -25.85 -5.77 -5.77
CA SER A 224 -26.08 -4.97 -6.99
C SER A 224 -26.84 -3.63 -6.84
N SER A 225 -27.30 -3.24 -5.65
CA SER A 225 -28.08 -2.01 -5.43
C SER A 225 -27.24 -0.73 -5.29
N SER A 226 -25.93 -0.84 -5.05
CA SER A 226 -25.04 0.33 -4.94
C SER A 226 -24.58 0.74 -6.35
N ARG A 227 -24.81 1.99 -6.75
CA ARG A 227 -24.35 2.51 -8.05
C ARG A 227 -22.85 2.85 -7.99
N LEU A 228 -22.13 2.53 -9.07
CA LEU A 228 -20.82 3.10 -9.38
C LEU A 228 -21.00 4.46 -10.05
#